data_AF-A0A4Q5QFW8-F1
#
_entry.id   AF-A0A4Q5QFW8-F1
#
_cell.length_a   1.000
_cell.length_b   1.000
_cell.length_c   1.000
_cell.angle_alpha   90.00
_cell.angle_beta   90.00
_cell.angle_gamma   90.00
#
_symmetry.space_group_name_H-M   'P 1'
#
loop_
_entity.id
_entity.type
_entity.pdbx_description
1 polymer ?
#
loop_
_entity_poly.entity_id
_entity_poly.type
_entity_poly.pdbx_seq_one_letter_code
_entity_poly.pdbx_strand_id
1 'polypeptide(L)'
;RVDEMIALGEELGAERIEIAHVQYYGWALLNRNALLPSREQLERTNVIVAAARTRLSGRIAIDYVVPDYYAARPKACMGGWANRFINISPSGKALPCHAAETLPGFTFPSVREHSLASIWAESDAFRRFRGTDWMPELCRSCDQREIDWGGCRCQALAIAGDAAATDPACARSPDHHRMADAIAEAENAPLDLIPRRLRYN
;
A
#
# COMPACT_ATOMS: atom_id res chain seq x y z
N ARG A 1 12.13 -13.84 13.37
CA ARG A 1 12.16 -12.49 13.96
C ARG A 1 10.78 -11.90 14.22
N VAL A 2 9.70 -12.27 13.49
CA VAL A 2 8.34 -11.79 13.85
C VAL A 2 7.96 -12.22 15.28
N ASP A 3 8.30 -13.46 15.64
CA ASP A 3 8.20 -14.01 16.99
C ASP A 3 8.94 -13.18 18.05
N GLU A 4 10.18 -12.81 17.79
CA GLU A 4 10.99 -11.95 18.68
C GLU A 4 10.38 -10.55 18.83
N MET A 5 9.87 -9.96 17.75
CA MET A 5 9.23 -8.63 17.78
C MET A 5 7.91 -8.64 18.56
N ILE A 6 7.14 -9.73 18.47
CA ILE A 6 5.93 -9.90 19.29
C ILE A 6 6.30 -10.02 20.77
N ALA A 7 7.31 -10.84 21.09
CA ALA A 7 7.79 -10.99 22.47
C ALA A 7 8.28 -9.66 23.06
N LEU A 8 9.00 -8.86 22.27
CA LEU A 8 9.40 -7.52 22.68
C LEU A 8 8.19 -6.60 22.94
N GLY A 9 7.16 -6.66 22.10
CA GLY A 9 5.91 -5.92 22.33
C GLY A 9 5.21 -6.32 23.63
N GLU A 10 5.23 -7.60 23.98
CA GLU A 10 4.71 -8.09 25.28
C GLU A 10 5.54 -7.56 26.46
N GLU A 11 6.88 -7.60 26.37
CA GLU A 11 7.79 -7.11 27.41
C GLU A 11 7.61 -5.63 27.67
N LEU A 12 7.44 -4.84 26.60
CA LEU A 12 7.20 -3.40 26.69
C LEU A 12 5.78 -3.04 27.15
N GLY A 13 4.89 -4.02 27.34
CA GLY A 13 3.50 -3.78 27.73
C GLY A 13 2.69 -3.07 26.65
N ALA A 14 2.97 -3.33 25.37
CA ALA A 14 2.27 -2.70 24.26
C ALA A 14 0.79 -3.09 24.23
N GLU A 15 -0.09 -2.11 23.98
CA GLU A 15 -1.53 -2.37 23.79
C GLU A 15 -1.84 -2.91 22.38
N ARG A 16 -0.99 -2.57 21.40
CA ARG A 16 -1.15 -2.94 20.00
C ARG A 16 0.20 -3.21 19.35
N ILE A 17 0.24 -4.24 18.51
CA ILE A 17 1.39 -4.58 17.66
C ILE A 17 0.91 -4.60 16.21
N GLU A 18 1.54 -3.79 15.38
CA GLU A 18 1.27 -3.75 13.94
C GLU A 18 2.39 -4.47 13.19
N ILE A 19 2.02 -5.54 12.49
CA ILE A 19 2.91 -6.32 11.64
C ILE A 19 2.51 -5.98 10.20
N ALA A 20 3.12 -4.93 9.66
CA ALA A 20 2.80 -4.44 8.34
C ALA A 20 3.93 -4.75 7.35
N HIS A 21 3.57 -5.37 6.24
CA HIS A 21 4.48 -5.52 5.12
C HIS A 21 4.79 -4.17 4.46
N VAL A 22 6.00 -4.04 3.92
CA VAL A 22 6.45 -2.82 3.22
C VAL A 22 5.57 -2.53 2.01
N GLN A 23 5.16 -1.27 1.85
CA GLN A 23 4.60 -0.77 0.60
C GLN A 23 5.75 -0.35 -0.34
N TYR A 24 5.76 -0.85 -1.57
CA TYR A 24 6.90 -0.61 -2.47
C TYR A 24 6.87 0.74 -3.17
N TYR A 25 5.70 1.24 -3.54
CA TYR A 25 5.61 2.48 -4.31
C TYR A 25 6.32 3.64 -3.58
N GLY A 26 7.24 4.31 -4.29
CA GLY A 26 8.20 5.26 -3.70
C GLY A 26 9.62 4.67 -3.59
N TRP A 27 10.32 4.94 -2.49
CA TRP A 27 11.75 4.56 -2.34
C TRP A 27 11.97 3.06 -2.18
N ALA A 28 11.02 2.34 -1.58
CA ALA A 28 11.10 0.90 -1.39
C ALA A 28 11.05 0.13 -2.72
N LEU A 29 10.54 0.75 -3.80
CA LEU A 29 10.46 0.13 -5.13
C LEU A 29 11.86 -0.22 -5.66
N LEU A 30 12.85 0.64 -5.41
CA LEU A 30 14.25 0.40 -5.75
C LEU A 30 14.84 -0.84 -5.05
N ASN A 31 14.25 -1.23 -3.93
CA ASN A 31 14.68 -2.33 -3.09
C ASN A 31 13.68 -3.50 -3.09
N ARG A 32 12.67 -3.48 -3.98
CA ARG A 32 11.55 -4.44 -3.95
C ARG A 32 12.05 -5.87 -3.89
N ASN A 33 12.97 -6.22 -4.78
CA ASN A 33 13.42 -7.60 -4.93
C ASN A 33 14.15 -8.10 -3.68
N ALA A 34 14.87 -7.23 -2.97
CA ALA A 34 15.53 -7.58 -1.70
C ALA A 34 14.57 -7.59 -0.49
N LEU A 35 13.42 -6.93 -0.59
CA LEU A 35 12.48 -6.71 0.52
C LEU A 35 11.21 -7.58 0.41
N LEU A 36 10.91 -8.16 -0.75
CA LEU A 36 9.73 -9.01 -0.95
C LEU A 36 9.96 -10.37 -0.30
N PRO A 37 9.11 -10.78 0.65
CA PRO A 37 9.29 -12.04 1.34
C PRO A 37 9.02 -13.18 0.37
N SER A 38 9.73 -14.29 0.56
CA SER A 38 9.40 -15.54 -0.10
C SER A 38 8.05 -16.08 0.41
N ARG A 39 7.47 -17.00 -0.35
CA ARG A 39 6.22 -17.66 0.05
C ARG A 39 6.36 -18.41 1.38
N GLU A 40 7.49 -19.08 1.59
CA GLU A 40 7.81 -19.77 2.84
C GLU A 40 7.89 -18.80 4.03
N GLN A 41 8.52 -17.63 3.85
CA GLN A 41 8.60 -16.61 4.88
C GLN A 41 7.21 -16.07 5.25
N LEU A 42 6.34 -15.87 4.25
CA LEU A 42 4.96 -15.45 4.46
C LEU A 42 4.14 -16.51 5.20
N GLU A 43 4.22 -17.77 4.78
CA GLU A 43 3.50 -18.88 5.42
C GLU A 43 3.93 -19.07 6.87
N ARG A 44 5.24 -19.04 7.14
CA ARG A 44 5.78 -19.06 8.51
C ARG A 44 5.26 -17.88 9.34
N THR A 45 5.22 -16.68 8.77
CA THR A 45 4.71 -15.49 9.46
C THR A 45 3.22 -15.62 9.77
N ASN A 46 2.42 -16.14 8.84
CA ASN A 46 0.99 -16.38 9.04
C ASN A 46 0.74 -17.30 10.25
N VAL A 47 1.50 -18.39 10.37
CA VAL A 47 1.39 -19.33 11.50
C VAL A 47 1.73 -18.64 12.82
N ILE A 48 2.85 -17.89 12.87
CA ILE A 48 3.28 -17.17 14.08
C ILE A 48 2.23 -16.15 14.52
N VAL A 49 1.74 -15.33 13.58
CA VAL A 49 0.75 -14.28 13.87
C VAL A 49 -0.58 -14.88 14.32
N ALA A 50 -1.04 -15.96 13.69
CA ALA A 50 -2.28 -16.64 14.09
C ALA A 50 -2.18 -17.18 15.52
N ALA A 51 -1.06 -17.83 15.87
CA ALA A 51 -0.83 -18.31 17.23
C ALA A 51 -0.77 -17.17 18.25
N ALA A 52 -0.10 -16.07 17.92
CA ALA A 52 0.01 -14.90 18.79
C ALA A 52 -1.34 -14.21 19.01
N ARG A 53 -2.17 -14.06 17.98
CA ARG A 53 -3.52 -13.48 18.10
C ARG A 53 -4.40 -14.26 19.07
N THR A 54 -4.36 -15.59 19.00
CA THR A 54 -5.10 -16.45 19.94
C THR A 54 -4.56 -16.28 21.36
N ARG A 55 -3.24 -16.35 21.53
CA ARG A 55 -2.56 -16.29 22.83
C ARG A 55 -2.72 -14.93 23.54
N LEU A 56 -2.78 -13.84 22.78
CA LEU A 56 -2.81 -12.46 23.28
C LEU A 56 -4.19 -11.81 23.22
N SER A 57 -5.22 -12.58 22.85
CA SER A 57 -6.60 -12.11 22.80
C SER A 57 -7.02 -11.43 24.12
N GLY A 58 -7.61 -10.24 24.02
CA GLY A 58 -8.03 -9.42 25.16
C GLY A 58 -6.90 -8.70 25.91
N ARG A 59 -5.63 -8.91 25.53
CA ARG A 59 -4.47 -8.24 26.14
C ARG A 59 -3.74 -7.32 25.17
N ILE A 60 -3.41 -7.81 23.98
CA ILE A 60 -2.70 -7.04 22.94
C ILE A 60 -3.41 -7.22 21.60
N ALA A 61 -3.77 -6.12 20.95
CA ALA A 61 -4.32 -6.15 19.61
C ALA A 61 -3.21 -6.38 18.58
N ILE A 62 -3.35 -7.37 17.70
CA ILE A 62 -2.39 -7.61 16.60
C ILE A 62 -3.03 -7.32 15.24
N ASP A 63 -2.58 -6.23 14.63
CA ASP A 63 -2.89 -5.92 13.23
C ASP A 63 -1.83 -6.53 12.32
N TYR A 64 -2.28 -7.20 11.26
CA TYR A 64 -1.40 -7.91 10.35
C TYR A 64 -1.77 -7.61 8.91
N VAL A 65 -0.84 -6.99 8.18
CA VAL A 65 -0.99 -6.58 6.79
C VAL A 65 -0.02 -7.39 5.94
N VAL A 66 -0.55 -8.40 5.27
CA VAL A 66 0.18 -9.23 4.30
C VAL A 66 0.52 -8.48 3.02
N PRO A 67 1.61 -8.86 2.31
CA PRO A 67 1.93 -8.34 0.97
C PRO A 67 0.82 -8.63 -0.05
N ASP A 68 0.41 -7.61 -0.79
CA ASP A 68 -0.61 -7.73 -1.85
C ASP A 68 -0.15 -8.63 -3.02
N TYR A 69 1.16 -8.88 -3.14
CA TYR A 69 1.74 -9.75 -4.19
C TYR A 69 1.24 -11.20 -4.14
N TYR A 70 0.80 -11.66 -2.98
CA TYR A 70 0.25 -13.01 -2.80
C TYR A 70 -1.28 -13.01 -2.70
N ALA A 71 -1.94 -11.87 -2.90
CA ALA A 71 -3.39 -11.73 -2.83
C ALA A 71 -4.03 -12.01 -4.20
N ALA A 72 -5.22 -12.62 -4.20
CA ALA A 72 -6.03 -12.79 -5.42
C ALA A 72 -6.88 -11.55 -5.75
N ARG A 73 -7.09 -10.66 -4.77
CA ARG A 73 -7.85 -9.42 -4.88
C ARG A 73 -7.16 -8.30 -4.10
N PRO A 74 -7.18 -7.06 -4.61
CA PRO A 74 -6.62 -5.93 -3.90
C PRO A 74 -7.49 -5.55 -2.70
N LYS A 75 -6.88 -4.90 -1.72
CA LYS A 75 -7.60 -4.20 -0.65
C LYS A 75 -7.91 -2.76 -1.09
N ALA A 76 -8.90 -2.14 -0.46
CA ALA A 76 -9.11 -0.70 -0.58
C ALA A 76 -7.90 0.07 -0.02
N CYS A 77 -7.02 0.52 -0.90
CA CYS A 77 -5.82 1.28 -0.52
C CYS A 77 -6.24 2.54 0.24
N MET A 78 -5.82 2.67 1.51
CA MET A 78 -6.26 3.74 2.41
C MET A 78 -7.80 3.89 2.51
N GLY A 79 -8.56 2.82 2.29
CA GLY A 79 -10.03 2.84 2.27
C GLY A 79 -10.66 3.44 1.01
N GLY A 80 -9.88 3.57 -0.07
CA GLY A 80 -10.28 4.18 -1.34
C GLY A 80 -9.64 5.55 -1.54
N TRP A 81 -9.25 5.87 -2.78
CA TRP A 81 -8.59 7.12 -3.12
C TRP A 81 -9.41 8.32 -2.66
N ALA A 82 -8.82 9.14 -1.78
CA ALA A 82 -9.46 10.33 -1.26
C ALA A 82 -10.86 10.05 -0.66
N ASN A 83 -11.07 8.88 -0.05
CA ASN A 83 -12.36 8.48 0.52
C ASN A 83 -12.39 8.62 2.06
N ARG A 84 -11.24 8.49 2.72
CA ARG A 84 -11.12 8.58 4.19
C ARG A 84 -10.01 9.47 4.71
N PHE A 85 -8.88 9.57 4.02
CA PHE A 85 -7.67 10.20 4.55
C PHE A 85 -7.19 11.37 3.70
N ILE A 86 -6.57 12.34 4.38
CA ILE A 86 -5.77 13.41 3.80
C ILE A 86 -4.40 13.33 4.47
N ASN A 87 -3.33 13.30 3.69
CA ASN A 87 -1.96 13.44 4.20
C ASN A 87 -1.45 14.86 3.91
N ILE A 88 -0.92 15.54 4.92
CA ILE A 88 -0.33 16.88 4.78
C ILE A 88 1.19 16.77 4.89
N SER A 89 1.89 17.10 3.81
CA SER A 89 3.35 17.13 3.82
C SER A 89 3.88 18.29 4.69
N PRO A 90 5.15 18.26 5.11
CA PRO A 90 5.75 19.38 5.85
C PRO A 90 5.74 20.73 5.10
N SER A 91 5.74 20.72 3.76
CA SER A 91 5.60 21.93 2.95
C SER A 91 4.16 22.45 2.88
N GLY A 92 3.18 21.69 3.38
CA GLY A 92 1.76 22.02 3.40
C GLY A 92 0.95 21.41 2.25
N LYS A 93 1.56 20.60 1.38
CA LYS A 93 0.82 19.94 0.29
C LYS A 93 -0.15 18.90 0.87
N ALA A 94 -1.38 18.93 0.39
CA ALA A 94 -2.38 17.93 0.71
C ALA A 94 -2.40 16.81 -0.33
N LEU A 95 -2.30 15.56 0.13
CA LEU A 95 -2.17 14.37 -0.68
C LEU A 95 -3.28 13.35 -0.35
N PRO A 96 -3.88 12.68 -1.34
CA PRO A 96 -4.90 11.65 -1.12
C PRO A 96 -4.33 10.33 -0.56
N CYS A 97 -3.01 10.12 -0.70
CA CYS A 97 -2.26 9.06 -0.02
C CYS A 97 -0.79 9.48 0.11
N HIS A 98 -0.01 8.77 0.94
CA HIS A 98 1.41 9.11 1.17
C HIS A 98 2.27 9.07 -0.11
N ALA A 99 1.95 8.19 -1.04
CA ALA A 99 2.71 8.03 -2.28
C ALA A 99 2.10 8.76 -3.49
N ALA A 100 1.12 9.64 -3.29
CA ALA A 100 0.44 10.29 -4.41
C ALA A 100 1.40 11.11 -5.29
N GLU A 101 2.46 11.67 -4.71
CA GLU A 101 3.48 12.43 -5.44
C GLU A 101 4.31 11.60 -6.43
N THR A 102 4.20 10.26 -6.40
CA THR A 102 4.80 9.41 -7.45
C THR A 102 4.00 9.45 -8.75
N LEU A 103 2.74 9.87 -8.71
CA LEU A 103 1.88 9.89 -9.89
C LEU A 103 2.17 11.12 -10.76
N PRO A 104 2.44 10.94 -12.06
CA PRO A 104 2.65 12.06 -12.97
C PRO A 104 1.34 12.81 -13.24
N GLY A 105 1.46 14.07 -13.68
CA GLY A 105 0.30 14.86 -14.11
C GLY A 105 -0.62 15.32 -12.98
N PHE A 106 -0.14 15.34 -11.73
CA PHE A 106 -0.87 15.90 -10.59
C PHE A 106 -0.27 17.24 -10.15
N THR A 107 -1.15 18.17 -9.80
CA THR A 107 -0.81 19.36 -9.01
C THR A 107 -1.49 19.25 -7.66
N PHE A 108 -0.70 19.11 -6.60
CA PHE A 108 -1.23 18.95 -5.24
C PHE A 108 -1.41 20.31 -4.57
N PRO A 109 -2.62 20.64 -4.08
CA PRO A 109 -2.91 21.92 -3.45
C PRO A 109 -2.24 22.02 -2.07
N SER A 110 -2.02 23.25 -1.60
CA SER A 110 -1.45 23.53 -0.28
C SER A 110 -2.51 24.02 0.70
N VAL A 111 -2.46 23.54 1.94
CA VAL A 111 -3.30 24.06 3.05
C VAL A 111 -2.94 25.48 3.46
N ARG A 112 -1.82 26.01 2.94
CA ARG A 112 -1.43 27.42 3.12
C ARG A 112 -2.22 28.36 2.21
N GLU A 113 -2.82 27.82 1.15
CA GLU A 113 -3.49 28.57 0.08
C GLU A 113 -5.00 28.30 0.04
N HIS A 114 -5.41 27.07 0.39
CA HIS A 114 -6.80 26.62 0.33
C HIS A 114 -7.24 25.99 1.64
N SER A 115 -8.54 26.06 1.95
CA SER A 115 -9.12 25.33 3.09
C SER A 115 -9.12 23.83 2.84
N LEU A 116 -9.00 23.01 3.90
CA LEU A 116 -9.08 21.55 3.80
C LEU A 116 -10.39 21.09 3.14
N ALA A 117 -11.50 21.79 3.39
CA ALA A 117 -12.80 21.47 2.80
C ALA A 117 -12.79 21.65 1.27
N SER A 118 -12.27 22.78 0.76
CA SER A 118 -12.16 23.02 -0.69
C SER A 118 -11.17 22.04 -1.33
N ILE A 119 -10.01 21.80 -0.70
CA ILE A 119 -9.06 20.77 -1.16
C ILE A 119 -9.75 19.41 -1.30
N TRP A 120 -10.46 18.97 -0.26
CA TRP A 120 -11.11 17.67 -0.24
C TRP A 120 -12.21 17.56 -1.30
N ALA A 121 -13.06 18.57 -1.42
CA ALA A 121 -14.26 18.50 -2.25
C ALA A 121 -14.00 18.79 -3.72
N GLU A 122 -13.09 19.72 -4.02
CA GLU A 122 -12.99 20.35 -5.35
C GLU A 122 -11.70 20.02 -6.08
N SER A 123 -10.60 19.79 -5.37
CA SER A 123 -9.31 19.62 -6.04
C SER A 123 -9.26 18.37 -6.93
N ASP A 124 -8.71 18.53 -8.13
CA ASP A 124 -8.51 17.43 -9.06
C ASP A 124 -7.66 16.30 -8.44
N ALA A 125 -6.65 16.65 -7.62
CA ALA A 125 -5.83 15.68 -6.92
C ALA A 125 -6.64 14.69 -6.06
N PHE A 126 -7.73 15.15 -5.44
CA PHE A 126 -8.61 14.30 -4.63
C PHE A 126 -9.74 13.68 -5.46
N ARG A 127 -10.25 14.37 -6.48
CA ARG A 127 -11.38 13.89 -7.28
C ARG A 127 -11.01 12.87 -8.34
N ARG A 128 -9.81 12.93 -8.91
CA ARG A 128 -9.45 12.19 -10.15
C ARG A 128 -9.73 10.70 -10.09
N PHE A 129 -9.44 10.06 -8.96
CA PHE A 129 -9.70 8.63 -8.74
C PHE A 129 -10.71 8.37 -7.62
N ARG A 130 -11.51 9.37 -7.22
CA ARG A 130 -12.58 9.19 -6.23
C ARG A 130 -13.83 8.63 -6.91
N GLY A 131 -14.52 7.72 -6.23
CA GLY A 131 -15.71 7.06 -6.77
C GLY A 131 -15.34 6.03 -7.85
N THR A 132 -16.27 5.74 -8.75
CA THR A 132 -16.13 4.67 -9.76
C THR A 132 -16.10 5.17 -11.20
N ASP A 133 -16.38 6.45 -11.45
CA ASP A 133 -16.57 6.99 -12.81
C ASP A 133 -15.30 7.03 -13.65
N TRP A 134 -14.13 7.03 -13.02
CA TRP A 134 -12.82 6.97 -13.68
C TRP A 134 -12.43 5.54 -14.06
N MET A 135 -13.08 4.53 -13.49
CA MET A 135 -12.62 3.15 -13.56
C MET A 135 -12.68 2.60 -15.00
N PRO A 136 -11.71 1.74 -15.39
CA PRO A 136 -11.78 1.00 -16.64
C PRO A 136 -12.96 0.02 -16.60
N GLU A 137 -13.43 -0.40 -17.78
CA GLU A 137 -14.66 -1.20 -17.91
C GLU A 137 -14.68 -2.46 -17.04
N LEU A 138 -13.55 -3.15 -16.93
CA LEU A 138 -13.40 -4.34 -16.09
C LEU A 138 -13.76 -4.07 -14.61
N CYS A 139 -13.33 -2.93 -14.08
CA CYS A 139 -13.62 -2.52 -12.71
C CYS A 139 -14.99 -1.89 -12.60
N ARG A 140 -15.37 -1.05 -13.56
CA ARG A 140 -16.66 -0.33 -13.59
C ARG A 140 -17.85 -1.27 -13.59
N SER A 141 -17.73 -2.44 -14.24
CA SER A 141 -18.78 -3.48 -14.26
C SER A 141 -18.66 -4.50 -13.11
N CYS A 142 -17.61 -4.42 -12.28
CA CYS A 142 -17.36 -5.39 -11.20
C CYS A 142 -18.16 -5.08 -9.93
N ASP A 143 -18.68 -6.12 -9.29
CA ASP A 143 -19.40 -6.05 -8.00
C ASP A 143 -18.52 -5.59 -6.83
N GLN A 144 -17.19 -5.58 -7.00
CA GLN A 144 -16.23 -5.17 -5.96
C GLN A 144 -15.87 -3.67 -6.02
N ARG A 145 -16.35 -2.93 -7.03
CA ARG A 145 -15.90 -1.56 -7.33
C ARG A 145 -16.08 -0.55 -6.20
N GLU A 146 -17.08 -0.71 -5.34
CA GLU A 146 -17.30 0.13 -4.16
C GLU A 146 -16.76 -0.49 -2.86
N ILE A 147 -16.14 -1.67 -2.95
CA ILE A 147 -15.53 -2.39 -1.83
C ILE A 147 -14.02 -2.13 -1.82
N ASP A 148 -13.34 -2.43 -2.93
CA ASP A 148 -11.89 -2.28 -3.07
C ASP A 148 -11.47 -1.00 -3.80
N TRP A 149 -12.42 -0.29 -4.41
CA TRP A 149 -12.20 0.94 -5.17
C TRP A 149 -11.17 0.79 -6.29
N GLY A 150 -11.09 -0.41 -6.88
CA GLY A 150 -10.14 -0.76 -7.93
C GLY A 150 -8.72 -1.04 -7.43
N GLY A 151 -8.46 -0.95 -6.12
CA GLY A 151 -7.13 -1.14 -5.52
C GLY A 151 -6.26 0.13 -5.51
N CYS A 152 -4.94 -0.05 -5.42
CA CYS A 152 -3.95 1.01 -5.28
C CYS A 152 -3.55 1.66 -6.63
N ARG A 153 -3.76 2.97 -6.75
CA ARG A 153 -3.38 3.73 -7.96
C ARG A 153 -1.86 3.83 -8.15
N CYS A 154 -1.10 3.94 -7.05
CA CYS A 154 0.36 3.97 -7.07
C CYS A 154 0.95 2.62 -7.50
N GLN A 155 0.32 1.50 -7.14
CA GLN A 155 0.74 0.17 -7.59
C GLN A 155 0.38 -0.06 -9.06
N ALA A 156 -0.83 0.33 -9.47
CA ALA A 156 -1.23 0.31 -10.88
C ALA A 156 -0.21 1.07 -11.76
N LEU A 157 0.18 2.28 -11.37
CA LEU A 157 1.24 3.00 -12.08
C LEU A 157 2.58 2.24 -12.06
N ALA A 158 3.03 1.79 -10.89
CA ALA A 158 4.36 1.19 -10.75
C ALA A 158 4.53 -0.13 -11.51
N ILE A 159 3.45 -0.88 -11.73
CA ILE A 159 3.50 -2.24 -12.31
C ILE A 159 2.87 -2.27 -13.70
N ALA A 160 1.69 -1.67 -13.89
CA ALA A 160 1.01 -1.63 -15.20
C ALA A 160 1.46 -0.44 -16.06
N GLY A 161 2.05 0.61 -15.45
CA GLY A 161 2.49 1.82 -16.16
C GLY A 161 1.41 2.90 -16.26
N ASP A 162 0.21 2.65 -15.73
CA ASP A 162 -0.90 3.61 -15.73
C ASP A 162 -1.65 3.57 -14.38
N ALA A 163 -1.82 4.74 -13.76
CA ALA A 163 -2.54 4.89 -12.50
C ALA A 163 -4.05 4.62 -12.62
N ALA A 164 -4.62 4.76 -13.83
CA ALA A 164 -6.02 4.45 -14.12
C ALA A 164 -6.26 2.96 -14.42
N ALA A 165 -5.19 2.16 -14.60
CA ALA A 165 -5.33 0.73 -14.86
C ALA A 165 -5.90 -0.03 -13.64
N THR A 166 -6.41 -1.23 -13.89
CA THR A 166 -6.80 -2.16 -12.82
C THR A 166 -5.56 -2.51 -12.00
N ASP A 167 -5.64 -2.47 -10.67
CA ASP A 167 -4.50 -2.84 -9.81
C ASP A 167 -4.04 -4.28 -10.15
N PRO A 168 -2.77 -4.50 -10.51
CA PRO A 168 -2.23 -5.82 -10.83
C PRO A 168 -2.33 -6.85 -9.70
N ALA A 169 -2.51 -6.44 -8.43
CA ALA A 169 -2.87 -7.37 -7.35
C ALA A 169 -4.22 -8.09 -7.57
N CYS A 170 -5.10 -7.57 -8.43
CA CYS A 170 -6.31 -8.25 -8.84
C CYS A 170 -6.00 -9.35 -9.86
N ALA A 171 -6.41 -10.59 -9.59
CA ALA A 171 -6.24 -11.71 -10.51
C ALA A 171 -6.96 -11.53 -11.87
N ARG A 172 -7.90 -10.58 -11.97
CA ARG A 172 -8.58 -10.23 -13.23
C ARG A 172 -7.84 -9.17 -14.04
N SER A 173 -6.81 -8.52 -13.48
CA SER A 173 -6.04 -7.51 -14.19
C SER A 173 -5.28 -8.15 -15.36
N PRO A 174 -5.25 -7.54 -16.55
CA PRO A 174 -4.42 -8.04 -17.67
C PRO A 174 -2.93 -8.07 -17.30
N ASP A 175 -2.49 -7.19 -16.40
CA ASP A 175 -1.12 -7.09 -15.92
C ASP A 175 -0.83 -7.94 -14.67
N HIS A 176 -1.77 -8.80 -14.24
CA HIS A 176 -1.58 -9.64 -13.04
C HIS A 176 -0.33 -10.53 -13.14
N HIS A 177 0.02 -11.00 -14.34
CA HIS A 177 1.23 -11.79 -14.59
C HIS A 177 2.51 -11.08 -14.11
N ARG A 178 2.57 -9.75 -14.18
CA ARG A 178 3.73 -8.96 -13.71
C ARG A 178 3.94 -9.04 -12.20
N MET A 179 2.90 -9.39 -11.43
CA MET A 179 3.05 -9.66 -10.00
C MET A 179 3.86 -10.94 -9.77
N ALA A 180 3.59 -11.97 -10.57
CA ALA A 180 4.32 -13.24 -10.52
C ALA A 180 5.77 -13.06 -10.97
N ASP A 181 5.99 -12.29 -12.03
CA ASP A 181 7.35 -11.94 -12.50
C ASP A 181 8.15 -11.24 -11.38
N ALA A 182 7.56 -10.27 -10.70
CA ALA A 182 8.19 -9.57 -9.58
C ALA A 182 8.50 -10.48 -8.38
N ILE A 183 7.68 -11.51 -8.12
CA ILE A 183 7.97 -12.53 -7.10
C ILE A 183 9.16 -13.37 -7.54
N ALA A 184 9.17 -13.86 -8.78
CA ALA A 184 10.25 -14.69 -9.30
C ALA A 184 11.60 -13.94 -9.34
N GLU A 185 11.58 -12.65 -9.67
CA GLU A 185 12.76 -11.78 -9.60
C GLU A 185 13.29 -11.64 -8.16
N ALA A 186 12.41 -11.59 -7.16
CA ALA A 186 12.78 -11.44 -5.76
C ALA A 186 13.35 -12.72 -5.15
N GLU A 187 12.86 -13.90 -5.54
CA GLU A 187 13.29 -15.19 -4.97
C GLU A 187 14.81 -15.42 -5.07
N ASN A 188 15.45 -14.87 -6.09
CA ASN A 188 16.89 -15.04 -6.35
C ASN A 188 17.70 -13.75 -6.12
N ALA A 189 17.07 -12.70 -5.60
CA ALA A 189 17.72 -11.41 -5.44
C ALA A 189 18.67 -11.41 -4.22
N PRO A 190 19.91 -10.94 -4.37
CA PRO A 190 20.77 -10.72 -3.22
C PRO A 190 20.19 -9.61 -2.33
N LEU A 191 20.51 -9.66 -1.03
CA LEU A 191 20.23 -8.59 -0.08
C LEU A 191 21.20 -7.40 -0.30
N ASP A 192 21.20 -6.83 -1.50
CA ASP A 192 21.90 -5.60 -1.83
C ASP A 192 20.91 -4.43 -1.84
N LEU A 193 20.97 -3.62 -0.79
CA LEU A 193 20.04 -2.52 -0.58
C LEU A 193 20.64 -1.21 -1.10
N ILE A 194 19.82 -0.43 -1.79
CA ILE A 194 20.08 0.94 -2.22
C ILE A 194 19.59 1.89 -1.10
N PRO A 195 20.48 2.36 -0.19
CA PRO A 195 20.08 3.27 0.87
C PRO A 195 19.74 4.65 0.31
N ARG A 196 18.77 5.32 0.93
CA ARG A 196 18.50 6.72 0.64
C ARG A 196 19.67 7.56 1.14
N ARG A 197 20.39 8.23 0.23
CA ARG A 197 21.42 9.21 0.58
C ARG A 197 20.78 10.59 0.66
N LEU A 198 20.62 11.11 1.87
CA LEU A 198 20.31 12.53 2.06
C LEU A 198 21.56 13.33 1.70
N ARG A 199 21.55 14.00 0.55
CA ARG A 199 22.56 15.02 0.23
C ARG A 199 22.12 16.29 0.93
N TYR A 200 22.85 16.66 1.98
CA TYR A 200 22.78 18.02 2.51
C TYR A 200 23.62 18.88 1.56
N ASN A 201 22.95 19.68 0.74
CA ASN A 201 23.57 20.78 0.00
C ASN A 201 23.61 22.01 0.90
#